data_AF-A0A8C1DXJ1-F1
#
_entry.id   AF-A0A8C1DXJ1-F1
#
_cell.length_a   1.000
_cell.length_b   1.000
_cell.length_c   1.000
_cell.angle_alpha   90.00
_cell.angle_beta   90.00
_cell.angle_gamma   90.00
#
_symmetry.space_group_name_H-M   'P 1'
#
loop_
_entity.id
_entity.type
_entity.pdbx_description
1 polymer ?
#
loop_
_entity_poly.entity_id
_entity_poly.type
_entity_poly.pdbx_seq_one_letter_code
_entity_poly.pdbx_strand_id
1 'polypeptide(L)'
;MEGDSVTLQTGVTEIQYDDDILWTFGAEKSLIVKISIEKQIFSTFDVPDERFRDRLKLENQTGSLTITNITTEHAGEYQLEINGAKLTSKTFSVSVYALLPTPNITRDCSSSSSQQNCSLVCSVLNVGHVTLSWYKGNS
;
A
#
# COMPACT_ATOMS: atom_id res chain seq x y z
N MET A 1 1.94 -1.70 5.52
CA MET A 1 0.72 -2.53 5.71
C MET A 1 -0.49 -1.72 5.31
N GLU A 2 -1.65 -2.34 5.13
CA GLU A 2 -2.90 -1.60 5.02
C GLU A 2 -3.10 -0.69 6.25
N GLY A 3 -3.55 0.54 6.02
CA GLY A 3 -3.68 1.60 7.03
C GLY A 3 -2.41 2.44 7.23
N ASP A 4 -1.24 1.98 6.78
CA ASP A 4 0.02 2.72 6.91
C ASP A 4 0.16 3.84 5.87
N SER A 5 1.29 4.55 5.91
CA SER A 5 1.74 5.44 4.85
C SER A 5 2.99 4.89 4.17
N VAL A 6 3.13 5.19 2.88
CA VAL A 6 4.32 4.85 2.09
C VAL A 6 4.78 6.06 1.31
N THR A 7 6.09 6.27 1.23
CA THR A 7 6.69 7.37 0.46
C THR A 7 7.52 6.82 -0.69
N LEU A 8 7.18 7.26 -1.90
CA LEU A 8 7.89 6.97 -3.14
C LEU A 8 8.91 8.09 -3.39
N GLN A 9 10.17 7.77 -3.12
CA GLN A 9 11.29 8.72 -3.17
C GLN A 9 11.74 8.95 -4.61
N THR A 10 11.68 10.20 -5.07
CA THR A 10 12.18 10.62 -6.39
C THR A 10 13.68 10.35 -6.54
N GLY A 11 14.44 10.54 -5.45
CA GLY A 11 15.89 10.40 -5.42
C GLY A 11 16.64 11.67 -5.82
N VAL A 12 15.93 12.78 -6.01
CA VAL A 12 16.53 14.11 -6.16
C VAL A 12 16.66 14.80 -4.80
N THR A 13 17.70 15.61 -4.62
CA THR A 13 17.91 16.38 -3.38
C THR A 13 17.03 17.62 -3.33
N GLU A 14 16.79 18.24 -4.49
CA GLU A 14 15.98 19.45 -4.65
C GLU A 14 15.43 19.53 -6.08
N ILE A 15 14.15 19.87 -6.22
CA ILE A 15 13.50 20.14 -7.51
C ILE A 15 14.08 21.45 -8.09
N GLN A 16 14.48 21.44 -9.36
CA GLN A 16 14.98 22.64 -10.05
C GLN A 16 13.82 23.52 -10.56
N TYR A 17 14.11 24.80 -10.78
CA TYR A 17 13.09 25.78 -11.21
C TYR A 17 12.37 25.38 -12.50
N ASP A 18 13.11 24.80 -13.45
CA ASP A 18 12.67 24.33 -14.77
C ASP A 18 12.22 22.86 -14.80
N ASP A 19 12.22 22.17 -13.65
CA ASP A 19 11.74 20.79 -13.57
C ASP A 19 10.20 20.74 -13.56
N ASP A 20 9.64 19.94 -14.46
CA ASP A 20 8.25 19.49 -14.42
C ASP A 20 8.22 18.02 -13.91
N ILE A 21 7.60 17.78 -12.75
CA ILE A 21 7.46 16.43 -12.16
C ILE A 21 6.03 15.94 -12.31
N LEU A 22 5.90 14.71 -12.82
CA LEU A 22 4.63 14.02 -13.02
C LEU A 22 4.66 12.67 -12.30
N TRP A 23 3.60 12.39 -11.54
CA TRP A 23 3.32 11.03 -11.07
C TRP A 23 2.07 10.51 -11.77
N THR A 24 2.18 9.30 -12.29
CA THR A 24 1.06 8.57 -12.92
C THR A 24 0.87 7.22 -12.24
N PHE A 25 -0.36 6.74 -12.24
CA PHE A 25 -0.76 5.48 -11.61
C PHE A 25 -1.43 4.52 -12.60
N GLY A 26 -1.10 3.24 -12.48
CA GLY A 26 -1.75 2.15 -13.21
C GLY A 26 -1.36 2.05 -14.68
N ALA A 27 -1.89 1.04 -15.36
CA ALA A 27 -1.58 0.74 -16.75
C ALA A 27 -2.02 1.85 -17.73
N GLU A 28 -3.07 2.60 -17.38
CA GLU A 28 -3.57 3.73 -18.16
C GLU A 28 -2.79 5.02 -17.93
N LYS A 29 -1.78 4.99 -17.03
CA LYS A 29 -0.95 6.15 -16.67
C LYS A 29 -1.78 7.37 -16.25
N SER A 30 -2.80 7.16 -15.43
CA SER A 30 -3.63 8.26 -14.94
C SER A 30 -2.79 9.23 -14.12
N LEU A 31 -2.82 10.52 -14.49
CA LEU A 31 -2.07 11.56 -13.78
C LEU A 31 -2.66 11.77 -12.38
N ILE A 32 -1.83 11.63 -11.36
CA ILE A 32 -2.23 11.81 -9.95
C ILE A 32 -1.49 12.98 -9.28
N VAL A 33 -0.36 13.42 -9.83
CA VAL A 33 0.39 14.57 -9.32
C VAL A 33 1.04 15.33 -10.47
N LYS A 34 1.03 16.65 -10.37
CA LYS A 34 1.87 17.54 -11.16
C LYS A 34 2.54 18.59 -10.27
N ILE A 35 3.85 18.73 -10.42
CA ILE A 35 4.65 19.78 -9.79
C ILE A 35 5.41 20.54 -10.89
N SER A 36 5.39 21.88 -10.79
CA SER A 36 6.14 22.78 -11.67
C SER A 36 6.44 24.06 -10.91
N ILE A 37 7.71 24.33 -10.60
CA ILE A 37 8.11 25.51 -9.83
C ILE A 37 7.92 26.77 -10.67
N GLU A 38 8.38 26.77 -11.92
CA GLU A 38 8.18 27.87 -12.87
C GLU A 38 6.72 28.30 -12.95
N LYS A 39 5.80 27.33 -13.04
CA LYS A 39 4.35 27.59 -13.18
C LYS A 39 3.63 27.73 -11.84
N GLN A 40 4.32 27.60 -10.71
CA GLN A 40 3.74 27.58 -9.36
C GLN A 40 2.62 26.53 -9.19
N ILE A 41 2.80 25.36 -9.81
CA ILE A 41 1.83 24.26 -9.75
C ILE A 41 2.32 23.23 -8.74
N PHE A 42 1.50 22.96 -7.73
CA PHE A 42 1.62 21.83 -6.82
C PHE A 42 0.23 21.23 -6.65
N SER A 43 -0.10 20.27 -7.51
CA SER A 43 -1.47 19.76 -7.62
C SER A 43 -1.49 18.26 -7.57
N THR A 44 -2.40 17.74 -6.75
CA THR A 44 -2.80 16.34 -6.74
C THR A 44 -4.11 16.21 -7.51
N PHE A 45 -4.23 15.13 -8.27
CA PHE A 45 -5.43 14.78 -9.02
C PHE A 45 -5.91 13.43 -8.53
N ASP A 46 -7.22 13.25 -8.60
CA ASP A 46 -7.81 11.95 -8.37
C ASP A 46 -8.09 11.25 -9.69
N VAL A 47 -8.21 9.94 -9.61
CA VAL A 47 -8.68 9.10 -10.71
C VAL A 47 -10.22 9.02 -10.64
N PRO A 48 -10.91 8.54 -11.70
CA PRO A 48 -12.38 8.57 -11.76
C PRO A 48 -13.11 7.86 -10.62
N ASP A 49 -12.49 6.88 -9.98
CA ASP A 49 -13.06 6.16 -8.83
C ASP A 49 -12.76 6.80 -7.47
N GLU A 50 -12.08 7.95 -7.47
CA GLU A 50 -11.79 8.76 -6.29
C GLU A 50 -10.98 8.05 -5.19
N ARG A 51 -10.24 6.98 -5.53
CA ARG A 51 -9.50 6.20 -4.53
C ARG A 51 -8.42 7.02 -3.81
N PHE A 52 -7.87 8.05 -4.44
CA PHE A 52 -6.78 8.86 -3.88
C PHE A 52 -7.24 10.08 -3.07
N ARG A 53 -8.56 10.28 -2.93
CA ARG A 53 -9.17 11.40 -2.23
C ARG A 53 -8.56 11.59 -0.84
N ASP A 54 -7.99 12.77 -0.62
CA ASP A 54 -7.33 13.20 0.64
C ASP A 54 -6.14 12.33 1.11
N ARG A 55 -5.61 11.44 0.26
CA ARG A 55 -4.54 10.49 0.64
C ARG A 55 -3.17 10.87 0.11
N LEU A 56 -3.09 11.63 -0.98
CA LEU A 56 -1.84 12.03 -1.61
C LEU A 56 -1.25 13.26 -0.91
N LYS A 57 0.02 13.15 -0.52
CA LYS A 57 0.81 14.25 0.04
C LYS A 57 2.13 14.37 -0.71
N LEU A 58 2.53 15.62 -0.95
CA LEU A 58 3.78 15.94 -1.65
C LEU A 58 4.79 16.51 -0.67
N GLU A 59 6.03 16.11 -0.85
CA GLU A 59 7.16 16.72 -0.19
C GLU A 59 7.76 17.77 -1.15
N ASN A 60 7.62 19.05 -0.79
CA ASN A 60 7.82 20.16 -1.72
C ASN A 60 9.28 20.34 -2.17
N GLN A 61 10.25 19.84 -1.40
CA GLN A 61 11.67 20.00 -1.73
C GLN A 61 12.14 18.97 -2.76
N THR A 62 11.75 17.70 -2.64
CA THR A 62 12.22 16.61 -3.51
C THR A 62 11.17 16.12 -4.51
N GLY A 63 9.90 16.51 -4.32
CA GLY A 63 8.79 16.05 -5.15
C GLY A 63 8.36 14.61 -4.87
N SER A 64 8.81 14.07 -3.73
CA SER A 64 8.47 12.71 -3.29
C SER A 64 6.99 12.59 -2.94
N LEU A 65 6.38 11.50 -3.39
CA LEU A 65 4.96 11.22 -3.22
C LEU A 65 4.74 10.35 -1.99
N THR A 66 3.94 10.84 -1.04
CA THR A 66 3.47 10.04 0.10
C THR A 66 2.00 9.70 -0.08
N ILE A 67 1.68 8.42 0.01
CA ILE A 67 0.31 7.90 0.01
C ILE A 67 0.00 7.52 1.46
N THR A 68 -1.00 8.19 2.04
CA THR A 68 -1.40 7.99 3.44
C THR A 68 -2.61 7.07 3.54
N ASN A 69 -2.71 6.35 4.66
CA ASN A 69 -3.79 5.40 4.93
C ASN A 69 -3.99 4.43 3.75
N ILE A 70 -2.92 3.78 3.32
CA ILE A 70 -2.91 2.99 2.09
C ILE A 70 -3.78 1.72 2.24
N THR A 71 -4.51 1.36 1.20
CA THR A 71 -5.32 0.12 1.13
C THR A 71 -4.88 -0.73 -0.05
N THR A 72 -5.40 -1.96 -0.14
CA THR A 72 -5.12 -2.85 -1.28
C THR A 72 -5.52 -2.27 -2.64
N GLU A 73 -6.47 -1.33 -2.69
CA GLU A 73 -6.87 -0.60 -3.90
C GLU A 73 -5.79 0.35 -4.43
N HIS A 74 -4.84 0.75 -3.57
CA HIS A 74 -3.72 1.61 -3.95
C HIS A 74 -2.50 0.80 -4.43
N ALA A 75 -2.57 -0.53 -4.38
CA ALA A 75 -1.52 -1.37 -4.93
C ALA A 75 -1.46 -1.24 -6.45
N GLY A 76 -0.25 -1.27 -7.01
CA GLY A 76 -0.05 -1.13 -8.45
C GLY A 76 1.27 -0.44 -8.80
N GLU A 77 1.40 -0.11 -10.07
CA GLU A 77 2.56 0.60 -10.59
C GLU A 77 2.36 2.11 -10.54
N TYR A 78 3.38 2.81 -10.04
CA TYR A 78 3.48 4.26 -10.02
C TYR A 78 4.68 4.65 -10.87
N GLN A 79 4.46 5.49 -11.88
CA GLN A 79 5.52 5.99 -12.75
C GLN A 79 5.78 7.47 -12.46
N LEU A 80 7.04 7.77 -12.14
CA LEU A 80 7.59 9.10 -12.01
C LEU A 80 8.24 9.51 -13.32
N GLU A 81 7.98 10.75 -13.75
CA GLU A 81 8.68 11.43 -14.82
C GLU A 81 9.12 12.81 -14.33
N ILE A 82 10.41 13.12 -14.49
CA ILE A 82 11.00 14.43 -14.19
C ILE A 82 11.55 14.97 -15.50
N ASN A 83 10.93 16.05 -15.98
CA ASN A 83 11.27 16.75 -17.20
C ASN A 83 12.03 18.04 -16.84
N GLY A 84 13.35 17.98 -16.84
CA GLY A 84 14.22 19.14 -16.67
C GLY A 84 15.35 19.14 -17.68
N ALA A 85 16.55 19.54 -17.26
CA ALA A 85 17.77 19.45 -18.08
C ALA A 85 18.05 18.03 -18.60
N LYS A 86 17.61 17.00 -17.87
CA LYS A 86 17.64 15.60 -18.28
C LYS A 86 16.31 14.93 -17.95
N LEU A 87 15.75 14.24 -18.94
CA LEU A 87 14.60 13.36 -18.72
C LEU A 87 14.99 12.21 -17.80
N THR A 88 14.30 12.11 -16.66
CA THR A 88 14.44 11.00 -15.71
C THR A 88 13.10 10.32 -15.54
N SER A 89 13.07 8.99 -15.60
CA SER A 89 11.88 8.21 -15.30
C SER A 89 12.18 7.06 -14.35
N LYS A 90 11.22 6.75 -13.47
CA LYS A 90 11.33 5.67 -12.49
C LYS A 90 9.97 5.04 -12.28
N THR A 91 9.94 3.71 -12.20
CA THR A 91 8.73 2.95 -11.90
C THR A 91 8.85 2.35 -10.51
N PHE A 92 7.78 2.44 -9.74
CA PHE A 92 7.65 1.85 -8.41
C PHE A 92 6.50 0.85 -8.45
N SER A 93 6.74 -0.37 -7.96
CA SER A 93 5.69 -1.35 -7.72
C SER A 93 5.32 -1.30 -6.24
N VAL A 94 4.08 -0.95 -5.95
CA VAL A 94 3.55 -0.86 -4.58
C VAL A 94 2.67 -2.08 -4.33
N SER A 95 3.03 -2.86 -3.31
CA SER A 95 2.23 -3.97 -2.80
C SER A 95 1.73 -3.64 -1.40
N VAL A 96 0.46 -3.90 -1.13
CA VAL A 96 -0.18 -3.61 0.14
C VAL A 96 -0.77 -4.90 0.71
N TYR A 97 -0.45 -5.17 1.97
CA TYR A 97 -0.89 -6.38 2.67
C TYR A 97 -1.89 -5.99 3.76
N ALA A 98 -3.07 -6.60 3.68
CA ALA A 98 -4.08 -6.53 4.74
C ALA A 98 -3.64 -7.36 5.95
N LEU A 99 -4.07 -6.94 7.14
CA LEU A 99 -3.86 -7.74 8.35
C LEU A 99 -4.72 -9.00 8.30
N LEU A 100 -4.12 -10.13 8.68
CA LEU A 100 -4.85 -11.38 8.81
C LEU A 100 -5.71 -11.34 10.09
N PRO A 101 -6.97 -11.82 10.02
CA PRO A 101 -7.80 -11.92 11.20
C PRO A 101 -7.19 -12.92 12.20
N THR A 102 -7.38 -12.63 13.48
CA THR A 102 -6.90 -13.51 14.55
C THR A 102 -7.55 -14.89 14.43
N PRO A 103 -6.76 -15.99 14.39
CA PRO A 103 -7.32 -17.32 14.34
C PRO A 103 -8.11 -17.62 15.62
N ASN A 104 -9.28 -18.23 15.45
CA ASN A 104 -10.10 -18.70 16.55
C ASN A 104 -9.75 -20.16 16.85
N ILE A 105 -9.31 -20.40 18.09
CA ILE A 105 -9.01 -21.74 18.59
C ILE A 105 -10.17 -22.19 19.47
N THR A 106 -10.90 -23.21 19.01
CA THR A 106 -11.98 -23.84 19.78
C THR A 106 -11.59 -25.25 20.19
N ARG A 107 -12.15 -25.69 21.32
CA ARG A 107 -12.04 -27.06 21.81
C ARG A 107 -13.36 -27.75 21.54
N ASP A 108 -13.31 -28.85 20.81
CA ASP A 108 -14.47 -29.70 20.55
C ASP A 108 -14.24 -31.04 21.26
N CYS A 109 -15.16 -31.39 22.16
CA CYS A 109 -15.06 -32.61 22.97
C CYS A 109 -16.39 -33.36 22.91
N SER A 110 -16.31 -34.64 22.57
CA SER A 110 -17.44 -35.55 22.70
C SER A 110 -17.43 -36.18 24.10
N SER A 111 -18.49 -35.92 24.88
CA SER A 111 -18.68 -36.52 26.20
C SER A 111 -19.59 -37.76 26.07
N SER A 112 -19.01 -38.86 25.60
CA SER A 112 -19.59 -40.20 25.75
C SER A 112 -18.73 -41.03 26.71
N SER A 113 -19.39 -41.89 27.49
CA SER A 113 -18.96 -42.44 28.79
C SER A 113 -17.68 -43.29 28.83
N SER A 114 -16.93 -43.43 27.74
CA SER A 114 -15.71 -44.26 27.69
C SER A 114 -14.52 -43.67 26.94
N GLN A 115 -14.65 -42.55 26.23
CA GLN A 115 -13.53 -41.89 25.53
C GLN A 115 -13.72 -40.37 25.53
N GLN A 116 -12.82 -39.65 26.21
CA GLN A 116 -12.76 -38.19 26.18
C GLN A 116 -11.81 -37.75 25.07
N ASN A 117 -12.24 -37.90 23.83
CA ASN A 117 -11.48 -37.35 22.71
C ASN A 117 -11.82 -35.87 22.57
N CYS A 118 -10.80 -35.03 22.70
CA CYS A 118 -10.90 -33.60 22.48
C CYS A 118 -10.04 -33.21 21.29
N SER A 119 -10.64 -32.57 20.31
CA SER A 119 -9.94 -31.93 19.20
C SER A 119 -9.81 -30.44 19.49
N LEU A 120 -8.71 -29.86 19.03
CA LEU A 120 -8.54 -28.42 18.93
C LEU A 120 -8.73 -28.03 17.47
N VAL A 121 -9.64 -27.09 17.22
CA VAL A 121 -9.93 -26.58 15.89
C VAL A 121 -9.39 -25.16 15.81
N CYS A 122 -8.55 -24.91 14.82
CA CYS A 122 -8.04 -23.58 14.51
C CYS A 122 -8.68 -23.14 13.20
N SER A 123 -9.41 -22.04 13.24
CA SER A 123 -10.16 -21.52 12.09
C SER A 123 -9.92 -20.02 11.92
N VAL A 124 -9.90 -19.57 10.67
CA VAL A 124 -9.78 -18.15 10.31
C VAL A 124 -10.90 -17.85 9.32
N LEU A 125 -11.69 -16.83 9.61
CA LEU A 125 -12.80 -16.43 8.75
C LEU A 125 -12.33 -15.45 7.68
N ASN A 126 -12.98 -15.48 6.51
CA ASN A 126 -12.81 -14.51 5.43
C ASN A 126 -11.38 -14.39 4.86
N VAL A 127 -10.64 -15.50 4.76
CA VAL A 127 -9.31 -15.54 4.14
C VAL A 127 -9.27 -16.52 2.97
N GLY A 128 -8.63 -16.12 1.87
CA GLY A 128 -8.47 -16.95 0.68
C GLY A 128 -7.34 -17.98 0.82
N HIS A 129 -6.12 -17.52 1.11
CA HIS A 129 -4.95 -18.38 1.27
C HIS A 129 -4.24 -18.03 2.59
N VAL A 130 -4.31 -18.93 3.57
CA VAL A 130 -3.64 -18.80 4.87
C VAL A 130 -2.92 -20.09 5.23
N THR A 131 -1.80 -19.97 5.91
CA THR A 131 -1.12 -21.12 6.52
C THR A 131 -1.43 -21.14 8.01
N LEU A 132 -2.08 -22.21 8.45
CA LEU A 132 -2.28 -22.49 9.87
C LEU A 132 -1.24 -23.49 10.35
N SER A 133 -0.72 -23.25 11.55
CA SER A 133 0.29 -24.12 12.16
C SER A 133 0.01 -24.26 13.65
N TRP A 134 0.17 -25.47 14.16
CA TRP A 134 0.08 -25.77 15.58
C TRP A 134 1.48 -25.93 16.14
N TYR A 135 1.76 -25.28 17.27
CA TYR A 135 2.97 -25.49 18.04
C TYR A 135 2.60 -25.83 19.48
N LYS A 136 3.33 -26.79 20.07
CA LYS A 136 3.23 -27.09 21.50
C LYS A 136 4.33 -26.31 22.21
N GLY A 137 3.97 -25.27 22.96
CA GLY A 137 4.92 -24.57 23.82
C GLY A 137 5.18 -25.34 25.12
N ASN A 138 6.40 -25.23 25.66
CA ASN A 138 6.65 -25.49 27.07
C ASN A 138 6.52 -24.15 27.80
N SER A 139 5.69 -24.12 28.85
CA SER A 139 5.62 -23.00 29.80
C SER A 139 6.77 -23.05 30.81
#